data_AF-A0A529KAN0-F1
#
_entry.id   AF-A0A529KAN0-F1
#
_cell.length_a   1.000
_cell.length_b   1.000
_cell.length_c   1.000
_cell.angle_alpha   90.00
_cell.angle_beta   90.00
_cell.angle_gamma   90.00
#
_symmetry.space_group_name_H-M   'P 1'
#
loop_
_entity.id
_entity.type
_entity.pdbx_description
1 polymer ?
#
loop_
_entity_poly.entity_id
_entity_poly.type
_entity_poly.pdbx_seq_one_letter_code
_entity_poly.pdbx_strand_id
1 'polypeptide(L)'
;MSHPHPSEPRTTLAAVLASFRRALAGIALMSGVVNVLALTGSFFMLQVYDRVIPGRSVPTLVGLVVFAGTLFVFQGALELIRSRLLVRIGMALDARLSGQVYAALMRLPLRTKLAGDGLQSLRDLDQVRSFMSSAGPTALFDLPWMPLYLAICFLFHFWIGMTALAGVVILFSLTLLAEIRTRAPARKANSQAAARNTLAEATRRNVEVLQAMGFGSRIAERWSGINADYLDTNATASDLAGTLGTISKILRMMLQSGILAIG
;
A
#
# COMPACT_ATOMS: atom_id res chain seq x y z
N MET A 1 -4.57 10.00 -51.47
CA MET A 1 -5.42 9.06 -50.69
C MET A 1 -4.85 8.98 -49.28
N SER A 2 -5.44 9.75 -48.37
CA SER A 2 -5.06 9.85 -46.96
C SER A 2 -5.74 8.71 -46.18
N HIS A 3 -4.96 7.71 -45.79
CA HIS A 3 -5.45 6.68 -44.87
C HIS A 3 -5.68 7.30 -43.48
N PRO A 4 -6.87 7.17 -42.87
CA PRO A 4 -7.11 7.63 -41.52
C PRO A 4 -6.36 6.71 -40.55
N HIS A 5 -5.47 7.29 -39.74
CA HIS A 5 -4.88 6.61 -38.60
C HIS A 5 -6.01 6.24 -37.62
N PRO A 6 -6.19 4.95 -37.26
CA PRO A 6 -7.10 4.60 -36.18
C PRO A 6 -6.51 5.18 -34.89
N SER A 7 -7.21 6.15 -34.32
CA SER A 7 -6.96 6.71 -33.01
C SER A 7 -6.88 5.60 -31.98
N GLU A 8 -5.66 5.22 -31.58
CA GLU A 8 -5.43 4.32 -30.45
C GLU A 8 -6.18 4.89 -29.24
N PRO A 9 -7.17 4.19 -28.67
CA PRO A 9 -7.77 4.65 -27.44
C PRO A 9 -6.67 4.56 -26.39
N ARG A 10 -6.20 5.72 -25.93
CA ARG A 10 -5.48 5.85 -24.67
C ARG A 10 -6.44 5.41 -23.57
N THR A 11 -6.63 4.10 -23.40
CA THR A 11 -7.24 3.52 -22.21
C THR A 11 -6.27 3.77 -21.07
N THR A 12 -6.32 4.99 -20.56
CA THR A 12 -5.67 5.39 -19.32
C THR A 12 -6.08 4.38 -18.25
N LEU A 13 -5.14 3.98 -17.40
CA LEU A 13 -5.41 3.17 -16.19
C LEU A 13 -6.67 3.65 -15.45
N ALA A 14 -6.92 4.96 -15.46
CA ALA A 14 -8.13 5.61 -14.97
C ALA A 14 -9.44 5.09 -15.61
N ALA A 15 -9.49 4.85 -16.92
CA ALA A 15 -10.66 4.31 -17.60
C ALA A 15 -10.92 2.83 -17.23
N VAL A 16 -9.84 2.05 -17.05
CA VAL A 16 -9.95 0.65 -16.59
C VAL A 16 -10.40 0.61 -15.13
N LEU A 17 -9.85 1.45 -14.26
CA LEU A 17 -10.29 1.64 -12.87
C LEU A 17 -11.75 2.14 -12.80
N ALA A 18 -12.15 3.05 -13.68
CA ALA A 18 -13.53 3.54 -13.77
C ALA A 18 -14.51 2.44 -14.18
N SER A 19 -14.07 1.42 -14.92
CA SER A 19 -14.90 0.23 -15.21
C SER A 19 -15.20 -0.58 -13.95
N PHE A 20 -14.34 -0.50 -12.92
CA PHE A 20 -14.54 -1.12 -11.60
C PHE A 20 -15.21 -0.20 -10.57
N ARG A 21 -15.72 0.98 -10.96
CA ARG A 21 -16.35 1.95 -10.05
C ARG A 21 -17.44 1.35 -9.15
N ARG A 22 -18.22 0.39 -9.64
CA ARG A 22 -19.26 -0.30 -8.85
C ARG A 22 -18.64 -1.20 -7.77
N ALA A 23 -17.55 -1.88 -8.09
CA ALA A 23 -16.82 -2.70 -7.13
C ALA A 23 -16.10 -1.83 -6.10
N LEU A 24 -15.48 -0.72 -6.52
CA LEU A 24 -14.86 0.26 -5.63
C LEU A 24 -15.88 0.94 -4.71
N ALA A 25 -17.07 1.28 -5.22
CA ALA A 25 -18.15 1.82 -4.40
C ALA A 25 -18.66 0.79 -3.38
N GLY A 26 -18.79 -0.49 -3.78
CA GLY A 26 -19.11 -1.58 -2.87
C GLY A 26 -18.08 -1.76 -1.75
N ILE A 27 -16.79 -1.66 -2.08
CA ILE A 27 -15.70 -1.68 -1.10
C ILE A 27 -15.77 -0.47 -0.16
N ALA A 28 -16.01 0.73 -0.69
CA ALA A 28 -16.12 1.94 0.12
C ALA A 28 -17.28 1.86 1.12
N LEU A 29 -18.45 1.37 0.68
CA LEU A 29 -19.60 1.13 1.55
C LEU A 29 -19.27 0.09 2.63
N MET A 30 -18.62 -1.00 2.24
CA MET A 30 -18.17 -2.04 3.16
C MET A 30 -17.16 -1.50 4.18
N SER A 31 -16.22 -0.65 3.76
CA SER A 31 -15.32 0.09 4.66
C SER A 31 -16.10 0.89 5.68
N GLY A 32 -17.16 1.59 5.26
CA GLY A 32 -18.01 2.33 6.18
C GLY A 32 -18.65 1.46 7.25
N VAL A 33 -19.23 0.33 6.85
CA VAL A 33 -19.82 -0.63 7.80
C VAL A 33 -18.76 -1.17 8.76
N VAL A 34 -17.59 -1.57 8.27
CA VAL A 34 -16.48 -2.05 9.11
C VAL A 34 -16.00 -0.98 10.08
N ASN A 35 -15.86 0.28 9.64
CA ASN A 35 -15.46 1.38 10.51
C ASN A 35 -16.51 1.68 11.59
N VAL A 36 -17.81 1.63 11.26
CA VAL A 36 -18.87 1.75 12.27
C VAL A 36 -18.82 0.59 13.26
N LEU A 37 -18.62 -0.64 12.79
CA LEU A 37 -18.47 -1.81 13.66
C LEU A 37 -17.22 -1.71 14.54
N ALA A 38 -16.14 -1.08 14.08
CA ALA A 38 -14.93 -0.89 14.87
C ALA A 38 -15.18 -0.03 16.13
N LEU A 39 -16.18 0.86 16.10
CA LEU A 39 -16.60 1.62 17.29
C LEU A 39 -17.17 0.71 18.40
N THR A 40 -17.64 -0.49 18.07
CA THR A 40 -18.15 -1.47 19.05
C THR A 40 -17.16 -1.70 20.19
N GLY A 41 -15.86 -1.76 19.90
CA GLY A 41 -14.83 -1.97 20.94
C GLY A 41 -14.79 -0.82 21.95
N SER A 42 -14.85 0.43 21.46
CA SER A 42 -14.88 1.62 22.32
C SER A 42 -16.19 1.69 23.13
N PHE A 43 -17.32 1.40 22.51
CA PHE A 43 -18.63 1.36 23.20
C PHE A 43 -18.69 0.26 24.26
N PHE A 44 -18.13 -0.91 23.97
CA PHE A 44 -18.04 -2.02 24.93
C PHE A 44 -17.26 -1.60 26.18
N MET A 45 -16.09 -0.99 26.00
CA MET A 45 -15.30 -0.48 27.11
C MET A 45 -16.10 0.53 27.94
N LEU A 46 -16.73 1.52 27.30
CA LEU A 46 -17.52 2.54 27.99
C LEU A 46 -18.70 1.93 28.79
N GLN A 47 -19.44 0.99 28.21
CA GLN A 47 -20.54 0.31 28.90
C GLN A 47 -20.06 -0.56 30.07
N VAL A 48 -18.91 -1.21 29.94
CA VAL A 48 -18.32 -1.97 31.06
C VAL A 48 -17.95 -1.04 32.20
N TYR A 49 -17.26 0.07 31.91
CA TYR A 49 -16.83 1.04 32.92
C TYR A 49 -18.00 1.74 33.60
N ASP A 50 -18.99 2.22 32.84
CA ASP A 50 -20.06 3.04 33.39
C ASP A 50 -21.18 2.22 34.05
N ARG A 51 -21.46 1.00 33.56
CA ARG A 51 -22.60 0.20 34.04
C ARG A 51 -22.22 -1.09 34.73
N VAL A 52 -21.21 -1.80 34.23
CA VAL A 52 -20.90 -3.15 34.76
C VAL A 52 -20.10 -3.06 36.05
N ILE A 53 -19.06 -2.22 36.09
CA ILE A 53 -18.20 -2.07 37.28
C ILE A 53 -19.01 -1.51 38.46
N PRO A 54 -19.80 -0.43 38.32
CA PRO A 54 -20.57 0.12 39.43
C PRO A 54 -21.76 -0.76 39.81
N GLY A 55 -22.43 -1.37 38.82
CA GLY A 55 -23.64 -2.17 39.03
C GLY A 55 -23.39 -3.62 39.46
N ARG A 56 -22.15 -4.13 39.40
CA ARG A 56 -21.74 -5.51 39.71
C ARG A 56 -22.65 -6.61 39.14
N SER A 57 -23.33 -6.34 38.03
CA SER A 57 -24.33 -7.25 37.47
C SER A 57 -23.69 -8.20 36.46
N VAL A 58 -23.41 -9.43 36.90
CA VAL A 58 -22.93 -10.53 36.04
C VAL A 58 -23.84 -10.77 34.82
N PRO A 59 -25.18 -10.73 34.93
CA PRO A 59 -26.06 -10.95 33.78
C PRO A 59 -25.86 -9.92 32.65
N THR A 60 -25.69 -8.64 33.01
CA THR A 60 -25.46 -7.56 32.03
C THR A 60 -24.12 -7.72 31.32
N LEU A 61 -23.08 -8.11 32.07
CA LEU A 61 -21.75 -8.37 31.50
C LEU A 61 -21.80 -9.50 30.47
N VAL A 62 -22.47 -10.61 30.79
CA VAL A 62 -22.60 -11.75 29.87
C VAL A 62 -23.34 -11.34 28.60
N GLY A 63 -24.45 -10.60 28.73
CA GLY A 63 -25.18 -10.07 27.57
C GLY A 63 -24.32 -9.17 26.69
N LEU A 64 -23.51 -8.30 27.31
CA LEU A 64 -22.63 -7.38 26.61
C LEU A 64 -21.49 -8.11 25.88
N VAL A 65 -20.89 -9.12 26.50
CA VAL A 65 -19.82 -9.94 25.91
C VAL A 65 -20.35 -10.74 24.73
N VAL A 66 -21.53 -11.35 24.84
CA VAL A 66 -22.15 -12.09 23.73
C VAL A 66 -22.48 -11.16 22.56
N PHE A 67 -23.02 -9.97 22.85
CA PHE A 67 -23.32 -8.97 21.83
C PHE A 67 -22.06 -8.45 21.14
N ALA A 68 -21.06 -8.01 21.90
CA ALA A 68 -19.78 -7.54 21.36
C ALA A 68 -19.04 -8.64 20.58
N GLY A 69 -19.05 -9.88 21.12
CA GLY A 69 -18.48 -11.03 20.44
C GLY A 69 -19.14 -11.30 19.08
N THR A 70 -20.48 -11.22 19.01
CA THR A 70 -21.21 -11.36 17.75
C THR A 70 -20.83 -10.26 16.76
N LEU A 71 -20.73 -9.01 17.21
CA LEU A 71 -20.31 -7.89 16.37
C LEU A 71 -18.87 -8.02 15.88
N PHE A 72 -17.94 -8.48 16.71
CA PHE A 72 -16.56 -8.73 16.29
C PHE A 72 -16.45 -9.86 15.26
N VAL A 73 -17.26 -10.92 15.39
CA VAL A 73 -17.34 -11.98 14.37
C VAL A 73 -17.85 -11.41 13.04
N PHE A 74 -18.90 -10.59 13.08
CA PHE A 74 -19.40 -9.89 11.89
C PHE A 74 -18.36 -8.94 11.29
N GLN A 75 -17.65 -8.17 12.12
CA GLN A 75 -16.59 -7.27 11.68
C GLN A 75 -15.48 -8.05 10.96
N GLY A 76 -14.99 -9.14 11.57
CA GLY A 76 -13.97 -10.00 10.97
C GLY A 76 -14.44 -10.65 9.67
N ALA A 77 -15.68 -11.10 9.60
CA ALA A 77 -16.25 -11.65 8.37
C ALA A 77 -16.28 -10.61 7.24
N LEU A 78 -16.69 -9.36 7.54
CA LEU A 78 -16.70 -8.28 6.56
C LEU A 78 -15.29 -7.89 6.12
N GLU A 79 -14.33 -7.83 7.04
CA GLU A 79 -12.92 -7.57 6.72
C GLU A 79 -12.32 -8.65 5.81
N LEU A 80 -12.64 -9.92 6.05
CA LEU A 80 -12.21 -11.04 5.20
C LEU A 80 -12.82 -10.96 3.80
N ILE A 81 -14.12 -10.67 3.69
CA ILE A 81 -14.78 -10.50 2.40
C ILE A 81 -14.18 -9.30 1.64
N ARG A 82 -13.94 -8.18 2.33
CA ARG A 82 -13.29 -6.99 1.77
C ARG A 82 -11.91 -7.34 1.20
N SER A 83 -11.07 -8.00 1.99
CA SER A 83 -9.73 -8.43 1.57
C SER A 83 -9.78 -9.33 0.34
N ARG A 84 -10.66 -10.34 0.32
CA ARG A 84 -10.84 -11.23 -0.84
C ARG A 84 -11.34 -10.50 -2.08
N LEU A 85 -12.21 -9.50 -1.92
CA LEU A 85 -12.72 -8.71 -3.02
C LEU A 85 -11.60 -7.86 -3.65
N LEU A 86 -10.74 -7.25 -2.84
CA LEU A 86 -9.57 -6.51 -3.32
C LEU A 86 -8.63 -7.38 -4.15
N VAL A 87 -8.33 -8.60 -3.68
CA VAL A 87 -7.52 -9.58 -4.42
C VAL A 87 -8.17 -9.94 -5.75
N ARG A 88 -9.49 -10.18 -5.78
CA ARG A 88 -10.23 -10.47 -7.02
C ARG A 88 -10.21 -9.30 -8.01
N ILE A 89 -10.32 -8.07 -7.53
CA ILE A 89 -10.18 -6.87 -8.38
C ILE A 89 -8.76 -6.78 -8.93
N GLY A 90 -7.73 -7.06 -8.12
CA GLY A 90 -6.35 -7.12 -8.57
C GLY A 90 -6.14 -8.13 -9.70
N MET A 91 -6.70 -9.34 -9.56
CA MET A 91 -6.67 -10.37 -10.62
C MET A 91 -7.44 -9.95 -11.87
N ALA A 92 -8.62 -9.34 -11.73
CA ALA A 92 -9.41 -8.88 -12.86
C ALA A 92 -8.74 -7.71 -13.61
N LEU A 93 -8.04 -6.84 -12.88
CA LEU A 93 -7.24 -5.77 -13.45
C LEU A 93 -6.06 -6.34 -14.24
N ASP A 94 -5.33 -7.29 -13.65
CA ASP A 94 -4.21 -7.99 -14.29
C ASP A 94 -4.66 -8.72 -15.56
N ALA A 95 -5.75 -9.48 -15.52
CA ALA A 95 -6.27 -10.20 -16.70
C ALA A 95 -6.63 -9.25 -17.87
N ARG A 96 -7.12 -8.03 -17.57
CA ARG A 96 -7.47 -7.03 -18.60
C ARG A 96 -6.25 -6.28 -19.15
N LEU A 97 -5.26 -6.02 -18.31
CA LEU A 97 -4.08 -5.26 -18.68
C LEU A 97 -2.97 -6.14 -19.26
N SER A 98 -2.87 -7.41 -18.85
CA SER A 98 -1.82 -8.34 -19.27
C SER A 98 -1.75 -8.48 -20.79
N GLY A 99 -2.90 -8.65 -21.46
CA GLY A 99 -2.95 -8.73 -22.93
C GLY A 99 -2.50 -7.44 -23.63
N GLN A 100 -2.84 -6.27 -23.07
CA GLN A 100 -2.42 -4.98 -23.61
C GLN A 100 -0.93 -4.71 -23.36
N VAL A 101 -0.44 -5.05 -22.16
CA VAL A 101 0.97 -4.93 -21.77
C VAL A 101 1.82 -5.86 -22.63
N TYR A 102 1.36 -7.09 -22.88
CA TYR A 102 2.03 -8.04 -23.78
C TYR A 102 2.07 -7.54 -25.23
N ALA A 103 0.95 -7.02 -25.75
CA ALA A 103 0.91 -6.42 -27.09
C ALA A 103 1.82 -5.19 -27.20
N ALA A 104 1.90 -4.37 -26.15
CA ALA A 104 2.84 -3.25 -26.07
C ALA A 104 4.29 -3.73 -26.04
N LEU A 105 4.61 -4.74 -25.22
CA LEU A 105 5.92 -5.41 -25.15
C LEU A 105 6.39 -5.92 -26.52
N MET A 106 5.49 -6.50 -27.32
CA MET A 106 5.84 -6.96 -28.68
C MET A 106 6.07 -5.80 -29.66
N ARG A 107 5.37 -4.67 -29.49
CA ARG A 107 5.44 -3.52 -30.41
C ARG A 107 6.56 -2.53 -30.07
N LEU A 108 6.96 -2.43 -28.80
CA LEU A 108 7.95 -1.46 -28.32
C LEU A 108 9.34 -1.62 -28.98
N PRO A 109 9.92 -2.84 -29.09
CA PRO A 109 11.23 -3.03 -29.71
C PRO A 109 11.28 -2.64 -31.19
N LEU A 110 10.13 -2.62 -31.86
CA LEU A 110 10.02 -2.30 -33.29
C LEU A 110 9.96 -0.79 -33.56
N ARG A 111 9.64 0.04 -32.56
CA ARG A 111 9.49 1.50 -32.71
C ARG A 111 10.59 2.32 -32.04
N THR A 112 11.31 1.77 -31.06
CA THR A 112 12.40 2.48 -30.38
C THR A 112 13.43 1.48 -29.85
N LYS A 113 14.73 1.78 -29.99
CA LYS A 113 15.79 1.11 -29.22
C LYS A 113 15.58 1.47 -27.75
N LEU A 114 14.79 0.68 -27.02
CA LEU A 114 14.57 0.93 -25.61
C LEU A 114 15.88 0.75 -24.84
N ALA A 115 16.18 1.68 -23.93
CA ALA A 115 17.19 1.48 -22.91
C ALA A 115 16.60 0.53 -21.84
N GLY A 116 16.93 -0.76 -21.89
CA GLY A 116 16.53 -1.77 -20.91
C GLY A 116 15.91 -3.02 -21.52
N ASP A 117 15.50 -3.96 -20.66
CA ASP A 117 15.02 -5.31 -21.00
C ASP A 117 13.56 -5.36 -21.54
N GLY A 118 12.87 -4.21 -21.69
CA GLY A 118 11.47 -4.16 -22.13
C GLY A 118 10.44 -4.69 -21.10
N LEU A 119 10.84 -5.55 -20.17
CA LEU A 119 10.01 -6.16 -19.11
C LEU A 119 9.63 -5.21 -17.95
N GLN A 120 9.99 -3.92 -18.02
CA GLN A 120 9.68 -2.96 -16.95
C GLN A 120 8.17 -2.78 -16.77
N SER A 121 7.40 -2.68 -17.87
CA SER A 121 5.95 -2.51 -17.80
C SER A 121 5.23 -3.72 -17.20
N LEU A 122 5.79 -4.92 -17.36
CA LEU A 122 5.27 -6.14 -16.72
C LEU A 122 5.51 -6.09 -15.21
N ARG A 123 6.73 -5.71 -14.79
CA ARG A 123 7.08 -5.54 -13.36
C ARG A 123 6.24 -4.46 -12.68
N ASP A 124 5.96 -3.36 -13.38
CA ASP A 124 5.09 -2.30 -12.86
C ASP A 124 3.63 -2.82 -12.70
N LEU A 125 3.14 -3.66 -13.62
CA LEU A 125 1.83 -4.30 -13.50
C LEU A 125 1.77 -5.25 -12.29
N ASP A 126 2.80 -6.08 -12.11
CA ASP A 126 2.93 -6.96 -10.94
C ASP A 126 2.96 -6.16 -9.63
N GLN A 127 3.64 -5.01 -9.62
CA GLN A 127 3.69 -4.12 -8.46
C GLN A 127 2.31 -3.54 -8.13
N VAL A 128 1.54 -3.11 -9.14
CA VAL A 128 0.16 -2.63 -8.94
C VAL A 128 -0.75 -3.76 -8.43
N ARG A 129 -0.63 -4.97 -8.98
CA ARG A 129 -1.38 -6.15 -8.53
C ARG A 129 -1.05 -6.51 -7.08
N SER A 130 0.23 -6.47 -6.72
CA SER A 130 0.71 -6.70 -5.36
C SER A 130 0.17 -5.64 -4.40
N PHE A 131 0.21 -4.36 -4.80
CA PHE A 131 -0.37 -3.27 -4.02
C PHE A 131 -1.87 -3.46 -3.78
N MET A 132 -2.64 -3.87 -4.80
CA MET A 132 -4.07 -4.17 -4.67
C MET A 132 -4.38 -5.28 -3.67
N SER A 133 -3.44 -6.20 -3.45
CA SER A 133 -3.56 -7.31 -2.51
C SER A 133 -2.99 -6.98 -1.11
N SER A 134 -2.39 -5.80 -0.95
CA SER A 134 -1.77 -5.35 0.29
C SER A 134 -2.76 -4.62 1.21
N ALA A 135 -2.29 -4.16 2.38
CA ALA A 135 -3.06 -3.31 3.29
C ALA A 135 -3.26 -1.87 2.76
N GLY A 136 -2.50 -1.45 1.75
CA GLY A 136 -2.50 -0.08 1.24
C GLY A 136 -3.86 0.41 0.73
N PRO A 137 -4.55 -0.32 -0.17
CA PRO A 137 -5.85 0.10 -0.67
C PRO A 137 -6.89 0.20 0.46
N THR A 138 -6.89 -0.73 1.42
CA THR A 138 -7.79 -0.68 2.58
C THR A 138 -7.57 0.59 3.40
N ALA A 139 -6.32 0.97 3.66
CA ALA A 139 -6.01 2.21 4.38
C ALA A 139 -6.51 3.46 3.63
N LEU A 140 -6.47 3.46 2.29
CA LEU A 140 -7.04 4.55 1.48
C LEU A 140 -8.56 4.62 1.59
N PHE A 141 -9.26 3.49 1.70
CA PHE A 141 -10.72 3.46 1.91
C PHE A 141 -11.12 3.85 3.34
N ASP A 142 -10.23 3.65 4.32
CA ASP A 142 -10.46 4.03 5.71
C ASP A 142 -10.13 5.51 5.98
N LEU A 143 -9.25 6.14 5.18
CA LEU A 143 -8.84 7.54 5.31
C LEU A 143 -10.01 8.56 5.38
N PRO A 144 -11.08 8.47 4.56
CA PRO A 144 -12.21 9.39 4.62
C PRO A 144 -13.01 9.31 5.93
N TRP A 145 -12.88 8.21 6.69
CA TRP A 145 -13.56 8.02 7.97
C TRP A 145 -12.79 8.65 9.15
N MET A 146 -11.53 9.06 8.95
CA MET A 146 -10.71 9.70 9.97
C MET A 146 -11.37 10.94 10.62
N PRO A 147 -11.96 11.89 9.86
CA PRO A 147 -12.64 13.05 10.46
C PRO A 147 -13.85 12.65 11.31
N LEU A 148 -14.56 11.56 10.96
CA LEU A 148 -15.67 11.05 11.75
C LEU A 148 -15.18 10.55 13.12
N TYR A 149 -14.10 9.76 13.15
CA TYR A 149 -13.50 9.32 14.42
C TYR A 149 -13.04 10.51 15.27
N LEU A 150 -12.41 11.51 14.64
CA LEU A 150 -11.97 12.71 15.34
C LEU A 150 -13.16 13.49 15.93
N ALA A 151 -14.25 13.65 15.18
CA ALA A 151 -15.47 14.29 15.65
C ALA A 151 -16.08 13.54 16.85
N ILE A 152 -16.10 12.21 16.81
CA ILE A 152 -16.53 11.38 17.93
C ILE A 152 -15.64 11.61 19.16
N CYS A 153 -14.31 11.66 19.00
CA CYS A 153 -13.40 11.98 20.10
C CYS A 153 -13.66 13.37 20.73
N PHE A 154 -13.93 14.39 19.92
CA PHE A 154 -14.31 15.71 20.41
C PHE A 154 -15.64 15.73 21.16
N LEU A 155 -16.60 14.90 20.74
CA LEU A 155 -17.89 14.77 21.40
C LEU A 155 -17.77 14.10 22.78
N PHE A 156 -16.83 13.16 22.96
CA PHE A 156 -16.56 12.54 24.25
C PHE A 156 -15.88 13.50 25.23
N HIS A 157 -14.74 14.10 24.84
CA HIS A 157 -14.01 15.01 25.71
C HIS A 157 -13.11 15.94 24.88
N PHE A 158 -13.22 17.25 25.10
CA PHE A 158 -12.51 18.26 24.31
C PHE A 158 -10.99 18.05 24.31
N TRP A 159 -10.39 17.70 25.46
CA TRP A 159 -8.95 17.44 25.56
C TRP A 159 -8.50 16.15 24.87
N ILE A 160 -9.34 15.10 24.88
CA ILE A 160 -9.05 13.86 24.14
C ILE A 160 -9.06 14.14 22.63
N GLY A 161 -10.07 14.89 22.16
CA GLY A 161 -10.15 15.36 20.77
C GLY A 161 -8.94 16.20 20.36
N MET A 162 -8.49 17.12 21.22
CA MET A 162 -7.31 17.96 20.95
C MET A 162 -6.01 17.14 20.85
N THR A 163 -5.80 16.20 21.77
CA THR A 163 -4.64 15.29 21.72
C THR A 163 -4.67 14.41 20.47
N ALA A 164 -5.84 13.88 20.11
CA ALA A 164 -6.01 13.10 18.88
C ALA A 164 -5.70 13.94 17.63
N LEU A 165 -6.19 15.19 17.57
CA LEU A 165 -5.89 16.12 16.48
C LEU A 165 -4.40 16.39 16.36
N ALA A 166 -3.72 16.69 17.47
CA ALA A 166 -2.27 16.89 17.50
C ALA A 166 -1.53 15.63 16.99
N GLY A 167 -1.95 14.45 17.44
CA GLY A 167 -1.40 13.17 16.99
C GLY A 167 -1.56 12.95 15.49
N VAL A 168 -2.74 13.24 14.94
CA VAL A 168 -3.01 13.18 13.49
C VAL A 168 -2.08 14.13 12.74
N VAL A 169 -1.94 15.38 13.17
CA VAL A 169 -1.06 16.37 12.50
C VAL A 169 0.40 15.93 12.52
N ILE A 170 0.90 15.43 13.65
CA ILE A 170 2.30 14.98 13.75
C ILE A 170 2.54 13.74 12.89
N LEU A 171 1.68 12.72 12.98
CA LEU A 171 1.81 11.49 12.19
C LEU A 171 1.66 11.76 10.69
N PHE A 172 0.73 12.64 10.30
CA PHE A 172 0.56 13.05 8.91
C PHE A 172 1.79 13.78 8.38
N SER A 173 2.33 14.74 9.15
CA SER A 173 3.56 15.46 8.80
C SER A 173 4.77 14.54 8.67
N LEU A 174 4.91 13.57 9.59
CA LEU A 174 5.95 12.54 9.51
C LEU A 174 5.78 11.64 8.27
N THR A 175 4.55 11.29 7.93
CA THR A 175 4.23 10.49 6.74
C THR A 175 4.58 11.25 5.46
N LEU A 176 4.25 12.55 5.38
CA LEU A 176 4.66 13.41 4.27
C LEU A 176 6.17 13.54 4.16
N LEU A 177 6.86 13.73 5.29
CA LEU A 177 8.31 13.78 5.32
C LEU A 177 8.91 12.45 4.83
N ALA A 178 8.34 11.32 5.24
CA ALA A 178 8.76 10.00 4.79
C ALA A 178 8.58 9.82 3.29
N GLU A 179 7.43 10.20 2.73
CA GLU A 179 7.19 10.15 1.29
C GLU A 179 8.21 11.02 0.53
N ILE A 180 8.39 12.28 0.94
CA ILE A 180 9.30 13.21 0.25
C ILE A 180 10.75 12.72 0.32
N ARG A 181 11.19 12.24 1.48
CA ARG A 181 12.58 11.83 1.69
C ARG A 181 12.89 10.46 1.06
N THR A 182 11.95 9.52 1.04
CA THR A 182 12.17 8.17 0.49
C THR A 182 11.98 8.10 -1.02
N ARG A 183 11.16 8.97 -1.61
CA ARG A 183 10.83 8.93 -3.05
C ARG A 183 12.03 9.01 -3.99
N ALA A 184 12.99 9.91 -3.72
CA ALA A 184 14.16 10.06 -4.59
C ALA A 184 15.14 8.88 -4.49
N PRO A 185 15.58 8.43 -3.28
CA PRO A 185 16.37 7.21 -3.11
C PRO A 185 15.70 5.97 -3.69
N ALA A 186 14.39 5.77 -3.44
CA ALA A 186 13.66 4.62 -3.95
C ALA A 186 13.60 4.60 -5.49
N ARG A 187 13.41 5.76 -6.12
CA ARG A 187 13.44 5.86 -7.59
C ARG A 187 14.82 5.56 -8.17
N LYS A 188 15.89 6.00 -7.50
CA LYS A 188 17.28 5.73 -7.89
C LYS A 188 17.64 4.25 -7.72
N ALA A 189 17.24 3.63 -6.61
CA ALA A 189 17.41 2.20 -6.38
C ALA A 189 16.69 1.37 -7.45
N ASN A 190 15.46 1.74 -7.83
CA ASN A 190 14.72 1.07 -8.90
C ASN A 190 15.41 1.19 -10.27
N SER A 191 15.96 2.36 -10.61
CA SER A 191 16.68 2.52 -11.89
C SER A 191 17.99 1.74 -11.93
N GLN A 192 18.74 1.70 -10.83
CA GLN A 192 19.95 0.88 -10.71
C GLN A 192 19.65 -0.61 -10.71
N ALA A 193 18.53 -1.04 -10.11
CA ALA A 193 18.05 -2.43 -10.20
C ALA A 193 17.74 -2.82 -11.65
N ALA A 194 17.11 -1.93 -12.43
CA ALA A 194 16.86 -2.15 -13.84
C ALA A 194 18.16 -2.22 -14.67
N ALA A 195 19.13 -1.35 -14.38
CA ALA A 195 20.45 -1.38 -15.02
C ALA A 195 21.20 -2.70 -14.71
N ARG A 196 21.15 -3.14 -13.44
CA ARG A 196 21.70 -4.43 -13.00
C ARG A 196 21.08 -5.59 -13.77
N ASN A 197 19.76 -5.68 -13.84
CA ASN A 197 19.07 -6.74 -14.58
C ASN A 197 19.42 -6.72 -16.08
N THR A 198 19.52 -5.53 -16.68
CA THR A 198 19.90 -5.38 -18.10
C THR A 198 21.32 -5.89 -18.36
N LEU A 199 22.27 -5.61 -17.46
CA LEU A 199 23.64 -6.13 -17.57
C LEU A 199 23.67 -7.66 -17.40
N ALA A 200 22.95 -8.19 -16.41
CA ALA A 200 22.85 -9.64 -16.21
C ALA A 200 22.32 -10.36 -17.46
N GLU A 201 21.25 -9.84 -18.06
CA GLU A 201 20.64 -10.45 -19.25
C GLU A 201 21.56 -10.33 -20.48
N ALA A 202 22.24 -9.20 -20.65
CA ALA A 202 23.23 -9.03 -21.72
C ALA A 202 24.42 -9.99 -21.56
N THR A 203 24.93 -10.16 -20.34
CA THR A 203 26.00 -11.12 -20.04
C THR A 203 25.54 -12.55 -20.29
N ARG A 204 24.33 -12.92 -19.85
CA ARG A 204 23.78 -14.27 -20.05
C ARG A 204 23.62 -14.61 -21.53
N ARG A 205 23.11 -13.68 -22.34
CA ARG A 205 22.93 -13.89 -23.79
C ARG A 205 24.23 -13.99 -24.59
N ASN A 206 25.32 -13.39 -24.10
CA ASN A 206 26.61 -13.33 -24.80
C ASN A 206 27.72 -14.07 -24.05
N VAL A 207 27.37 -15.01 -23.16
CA VAL A 207 28.32 -15.65 -22.25
C VAL A 207 29.43 -16.41 -23.00
N GLU A 208 29.07 -17.09 -24.10
CA GLU A 208 30.01 -17.83 -24.93
C GLU A 208 31.06 -16.91 -25.57
N VAL A 209 30.62 -15.75 -26.07
CA VAL A 209 31.52 -14.74 -26.67
C VAL A 209 32.41 -14.12 -25.59
N LEU A 210 31.84 -13.74 -24.44
CA LEU A 210 32.60 -13.22 -23.31
C LEU A 210 33.69 -14.20 -22.86
N GLN A 211 33.35 -15.49 -22.80
CA GLN A 211 34.26 -16.53 -22.35
C GLN A 211 35.34 -16.83 -23.39
N ALA A 212 34.97 -16.90 -24.68
CA ALA A 212 35.93 -17.05 -25.78
C ALA A 212 36.92 -15.87 -25.88
N MET A 213 36.47 -14.64 -25.57
CA MET A 213 37.33 -13.45 -25.56
C MET A 213 38.07 -13.22 -24.23
N GLY A 214 37.84 -14.06 -23.20
CA GLY A 214 38.45 -13.88 -21.88
C GLY A 214 37.99 -12.62 -21.11
N PHE A 215 36.86 -12.01 -21.47
CA PHE A 215 36.35 -10.77 -20.87
C PHE A 215 35.56 -10.96 -19.57
N GLY A 216 35.51 -12.18 -19.02
CA GLY A 216 34.77 -12.48 -17.79
C GLY A 216 35.14 -11.59 -16.60
N SER A 217 36.43 -11.33 -16.37
CA SER A 217 36.90 -10.49 -15.26
C SER A 217 36.46 -9.03 -15.39
N ARG A 218 36.60 -8.42 -16.58
CA ARG A 218 36.16 -7.04 -16.84
C ARG A 218 34.64 -6.87 -16.65
N ILE A 219 33.86 -7.86 -17.04
CA ILE A 219 32.41 -7.83 -16.87
C ILE A 219 32.01 -8.05 -15.41
N ALA A 220 32.76 -8.89 -14.67
CA ALA A 220 32.59 -9.04 -13.23
C ALA A 220 32.91 -7.73 -12.47
N GLU A 221 33.97 -7.01 -12.84
CA GLU A 221 34.27 -5.68 -12.29
C GLU A 221 33.14 -4.68 -12.57
N ARG A 222 32.65 -4.64 -13.81
CA ARG A 222 31.52 -3.77 -14.19
C ARG A 222 30.24 -4.13 -13.43
N TRP A 223 29.96 -5.42 -13.26
CA TRP A 223 28.84 -5.91 -12.44
C TRP A 223 28.99 -5.48 -10.99
N SER A 224 30.18 -5.63 -10.41
CA SER A 224 30.47 -5.24 -9.03
C SER A 224 30.21 -3.76 -8.80
N GLY A 225 30.63 -2.88 -9.73
CA GLY A 225 30.35 -1.44 -9.64
C GLY A 225 28.86 -1.12 -9.63
N ILE A 226 28.08 -1.66 -10.59
CA ILE A 226 26.63 -1.43 -10.65
C ILE A 226 25.92 -2.02 -9.43
N ASN A 227 26.36 -3.18 -8.95
CA ASN A 227 25.77 -3.82 -7.79
C ASN A 227 26.08 -3.06 -6.49
N ALA A 228 27.30 -2.55 -6.32
CA ALA A 228 27.66 -1.70 -5.18
C ALA A 228 26.81 -0.43 -5.14
N ASP A 229 26.68 0.25 -6.29
CA ASP A 229 25.83 1.43 -6.47
C ASP A 229 24.36 1.18 -6.14
N TYR A 230 23.83 0.01 -6.52
CA TYR A 230 22.47 -0.43 -6.16
C TYR A 230 22.34 -0.72 -4.66
N LEU A 231 23.31 -1.41 -4.06
CA LEU A 231 23.27 -1.77 -2.65
C LEU A 231 23.29 -0.53 -1.76
N ASP A 232 24.11 0.48 -2.09
CA ASP A 232 24.21 1.74 -1.34
C ASP A 232 22.88 2.53 -1.36
N THR A 233 22.28 2.70 -2.54
CA THR A 233 21.01 3.44 -2.66
C THR A 233 19.83 2.66 -2.09
N ASN A 234 19.82 1.34 -2.25
CA ASN A 234 18.79 0.48 -1.68
C ASN A 234 18.88 0.43 -0.15
N ALA A 235 20.10 0.39 0.42
CA ALA A 235 20.33 0.49 1.85
C ALA A 235 19.83 1.84 2.36
N THR A 236 20.24 2.96 1.73
CA THR A 236 19.78 4.30 2.09
C THR A 236 18.25 4.43 2.05
N ALA A 237 17.59 3.90 1.01
CA ALA A 237 16.13 3.92 0.89
C ALA A 237 15.46 3.08 1.99
N SER A 238 16.01 1.89 2.29
CA SER A 238 15.48 0.96 3.29
C SER A 238 15.68 1.49 4.70
N ASP A 239 16.84 2.06 5.02
CA ASP A 239 17.17 2.63 6.32
C ASP A 239 16.29 3.83 6.62
N LEU A 240 16.08 4.70 5.64
CA LEU A 240 15.21 5.87 5.79
C LEU A 240 13.74 5.44 6.00
N ALA A 241 13.25 4.49 5.19
CA ALA A 241 11.90 3.96 5.34
C ALA A 241 11.71 3.24 6.69
N GLY A 242 12.70 2.44 7.10
CA GLY A 242 12.70 1.72 8.37
C GLY A 242 12.77 2.65 9.58
N THR A 243 13.64 3.65 9.54
CA THR A 243 13.81 4.64 10.63
C THR A 243 12.54 5.46 10.80
N LEU A 244 12.01 6.06 9.72
CA LEU A 244 10.80 6.85 9.79
C LEU A 244 9.56 6.02 10.14
N GLY A 245 9.49 4.77 9.65
CA GLY A 245 8.46 3.81 10.04
C GLY A 245 8.51 3.48 11.54
N THR A 246 9.71 3.29 12.08
CA THR A 246 9.92 3.02 13.51
C THR A 246 9.53 4.23 14.38
N ILE A 247 9.94 5.44 13.99
CA ILE A 247 9.53 6.69 14.67
C ILE A 247 8.01 6.84 14.67
N SER A 248 7.34 6.57 13.53
CA SER A 248 5.88 6.62 13.42
C SER A 248 5.20 5.61 14.36
N LYS A 249 5.75 4.40 14.47
CA LYS A 249 5.26 3.37 15.40
C LYS A 249 5.41 3.79 16.86
N ILE A 250 6.59 4.29 17.26
CA ILE A 250 6.86 4.75 18.62
C ILE A 250 5.92 5.90 18.98
N LEU A 251 5.82 6.91 18.10
CA LEU A 251 4.95 8.06 18.33
C LEU A 251 3.48 7.63 18.49
N ARG A 252 3.01 6.66 17.70
CA ARG A 252 1.65 6.12 17.84
C ARG A 252 1.44 5.45 19.19
N MET A 253 2.39 4.65 19.67
CA MET A 253 2.32 4.03 21.00
C MET A 253 2.36 5.09 22.12
N MET A 254 3.18 6.14 21.97
CA MET A 254 3.21 7.26 22.92
C MET A 254 1.88 8.03 22.93
N LEU A 255 1.28 8.29 21.77
CA LEU A 255 -0.03 8.93 21.67
C LEU A 255 -1.13 8.10 22.33
N GLN A 256 -1.13 6.79 22.13
CA GLN A 256 -2.07 5.88 22.80
C GLN A 256 -1.93 5.93 24.32
N SER A 257 -0.69 5.87 24.84
CA SER A 257 -0.43 5.99 26.28
C SER A 257 -0.78 7.38 26.82
N GLY A 258 -0.51 8.44 26.05
CA GLY A 258 -0.83 9.81 26.44
C GLY A 258 -2.32 10.07 26.51
N ILE A 259 -3.10 9.50 25.58
CA ILE A 259 -4.57 9.56 25.63
C ILE A 259 -5.09 8.89 26.91
N LEU A 260 -4.56 7.73 27.30
CA LEU A 260 -4.92 7.06 28.56
C LEU A 260 -4.50 7.83 29.82
N ALA A 261 -3.50 8.72 29.73
CA ALA A 261 -3.08 9.55 30.85
C ALA A 261 -3.91 10.82 31.00
N ILE A 262 -4.52 11.29 29.91
CA ILE A 262 -5.36 12.51 29.86
C ILE A 262 -6.83 12.20 30.13
N GLY A 263 -7.31 11.03 29.67
CA GLY A 263 -8.68 10.54 29.88
C GLY A 263 -8.83 9.82 31.20
#